data_AF-J2KF81-F1
#
_entry.id   AF-J2KF81-F1
#
_cell.length_a   1.000
_cell.length_b   1.000
_cell.length_c   1.000
_cell.angle_alpha   90.00
_cell.angle_beta   90.00
_cell.angle_gamma   90.00
#
_symmetry.space_group_name_H-M   'P 1'
#
loop_
_entity.id
_entity.type
_entity.pdbx_description
1 polymer ?
#
loop_
_entity_poly.entity_id
_entity_poly.type
_entity_poly.pdbx_seq_one_letter_code
_entity_poly.pdbx_strand_id
1 'polypeptide(L)'
;MYAYILSLTGQNSQKYKLILHFVPLVIIYLLLSDFFILPPEKKIFIYRNGGDKYISFKQNINALVMVSGVLYVSLSLLSLRKYKKEISGQYSNTEKINLNWVYYLIAGISVIWFCIIFTGDIITFISVVLFVLFAAYFGITKAGILNLTEIKNYNAIKKEETIVSPVSVKYQRSLLNEDTIQSIYTKLVYKMDTEKLFKDPDLNLDHVASLLDIHPNSLSQTINSIENKNFYDYINRQRIEEFKRLSVLPENQKFTILSLAFESGFNSKTSFNRNFKKYMNCSPREFLKNQNSDLK
;
A
#
# COMPACT_ATOMS: atom_id res chain seq x y z
N MET A 1 -3.51 15.18 -0.89
CA MET A 1 -2.85 13.87 -0.63
C MET A 1 -3.84 12.75 -0.35
N TYR A 2 -4.67 12.85 0.70
CA TYR A 2 -5.62 11.80 1.05
C TYR A 2 -6.50 11.32 -0.12
N ALA A 3 -7.16 12.26 -0.81
CA ALA A 3 -7.96 11.97 -2.01
C ALA A 3 -7.15 11.29 -3.13
N TYR A 4 -5.90 11.69 -3.33
CA TYR A 4 -5.00 11.10 -4.31
C TYR A 4 -4.69 9.63 -3.95
N ILE A 5 -4.43 9.34 -2.67
CA ILE A 5 -4.23 7.97 -2.19
C ILE A 5 -5.50 7.16 -2.38
N LEU A 6 -6.68 7.65 -2.00
CA LEU A 6 -7.94 6.94 -2.24
C LEU A 6 -8.17 6.63 -3.73
N SER A 7 -7.78 7.54 -4.61
CA SER A 7 -7.84 7.32 -6.06
C SER A 7 -6.85 6.25 -6.51
N LEU A 8 -5.63 6.26 -6.01
CA LEU A 8 -4.61 5.25 -6.31
C LEU A 8 -4.98 3.87 -5.78
N THR A 9 -5.58 3.79 -4.60
CA THR A 9 -5.90 2.53 -3.94
C THR A 9 -7.23 1.92 -4.39
N GLY A 10 -7.95 2.56 -5.31
CA GLY A 10 -9.27 2.11 -5.76
C GLY A 10 -10.35 2.18 -4.67
N GLN A 11 -10.06 2.74 -3.49
CA GLN A 11 -10.99 2.89 -2.38
C GLN A 11 -12.01 4.03 -2.60
N ASN A 12 -12.06 4.59 -3.82
CA ASN A 12 -12.94 5.69 -4.21
C ASN A 12 -14.38 5.24 -4.53
N SER A 13 -14.94 4.31 -3.73
CA SER A 13 -16.24 3.68 -4.03
C SER A 13 -17.41 4.67 -4.03
N GLN A 14 -17.22 5.88 -3.49
CA GLN A 14 -18.25 6.91 -3.40
C GLN A 14 -17.66 8.30 -3.69
N LYS A 15 -17.45 8.61 -4.98
CA LYS A 15 -16.93 9.90 -5.45
C LYS A 15 -17.66 11.12 -4.87
N TYR A 16 -18.95 11.01 -4.56
CA TYR A 16 -19.76 12.07 -3.95
C TYR A 16 -19.36 12.38 -2.50
N LYS A 17 -18.84 11.39 -1.74
CA LYS A 17 -18.27 11.63 -0.41
C LYS A 17 -16.97 12.41 -0.47
N LEU A 18 -16.28 12.40 -1.62
CA LEU A 18 -15.06 13.18 -1.81
C LEU A 18 -15.34 14.69 -1.76
N ILE A 19 -16.53 15.10 -2.23
CA ILE A 19 -16.98 16.51 -2.26
C ILE A 19 -17.18 17.04 -0.83
N LEU A 20 -17.59 16.20 0.12
CA LEU A 20 -17.75 16.60 1.53
C LEU A 20 -16.44 17.09 2.17
N HIS A 21 -15.27 16.65 1.68
CA HIS A 21 -13.98 17.16 2.16
C HIS A 21 -13.70 18.61 1.78
N PHE A 22 -14.44 19.19 0.83
CA PHE A 22 -14.36 20.60 0.45
C PHE A 22 -15.31 21.50 1.23
N VAL A 23 -16.24 20.94 2.01
CA VAL A 23 -17.19 21.72 2.83
C VAL A 23 -16.48 22.69 3.79
N PRO A 24 -15.41 22.30 4.50
CA PRO A 24 -14.67 23.24 5.36
C PRO A 24 -14.09 24.43 4.58
N LEU A 25 -13.62 24.22 3.36
CA LEU A 25 -13.11 25.28 2.49
C LEU A 25 -14.21 26.28 2.12
N VAL A 26 -15.38 25.77 1.71
CA VAL A 26 -16.53 26.61 1.35
C VAL A 26 -16.99 27.43 2.55
N ILE A 27 -17.08 26.82 3.74
CA ILE A 27 -17.45 27.53 4.97
C ILE A 27 -16.45 28.65 5.29
N ILE A 28 -15.14 28.39 5.20
CA ILE A 28 -14.12 29.42 5.43
C ILE A 28 -14.27 30.59 4.45
N TYR A 29 -14.50 30.31 3.17
CA TYR A 29 -14.72 31.35 2.16
C TYR A 29 -15.99 32.16 2.40
N LEU A 30 -17.08 31.51 2.80
CA LEU A 30 -18.32 32.19 3.15
C LEU A 30 -18.13 33.11 4.37
N LEU A 31 -17.44 32.63 5.41
CA LEU A 31 -17.13 33.44 6.60
C LEU A 31 -16.21 34.63 6.29
N LEU A 32 -15.32 34.51 5.30
CA LEU A 32 -14.43 35.58 4.87
C LEU A 32 -15.02 36.47 3.77
N SER A 33 -16.20 36.15 3.23
CA SER A 33 -16.77 36.84 2.07
C SER A 33 -16.98 38.33 2.31
N ASP A 34 -17.54 38.69 3.47
CA ASP A 34 -17.74 40.09 3.89
C ASP A 34 -16.41 40.85 3.96
N PHE A 35 -15.34 40.21 4.44
CA PHE A 35 -14.02 40.80 4.48
C PHE A 35 -13.44 41.00 3.07
N PHE A 36 -13.66 40.06 2.15
CA PHE A 36 -13.18 40.17 0.77
C PHE A 36 -13.86 41.27 -0.03
N ILE A 37 -15.10 41.64 0.30
CA ILE A 37 -15.85 42.72 -0.36
C ILE A 37 -15.37 44.12 0.07
N LEU A 38 -14.70 44.23 1.22
CA LEU A 38 -14.23 45.53 1.73
C LEU A 38 -13.20 46.20 0.78
N PRO A 39 -13.23 47.55 0.69
CA PRO A 39 -12.18 48.32 0.02
C PRO A 39 -10.79 48.04 0.62
N PRO A 40 -9.71 48.11 -0.17
CA PRO A 40 -8.35 47.82 0.28
C PRO A 40 -7.92 48.60 1.53
N GLU A 41 -8.29 49.88 1.62
CA GLU A 41 -7.96 50.74 2.77
C GLU A 41 -8.57 50.22 4.08
N LYS A 42 -9.84 49.77 4.04
CA LYS A 42 -10.51 49.17 5.20
C LYS A 42 -9.89 47.83 5.58
N LYS A 43 -9.46 47.01 4.61
CA LYS A 43 -8.73 45.76 4.88
C LYS A 43 -7.40 46.03 5.60
N ILE A 44 -6.63 47.01 5.13
CA ILE A 44 -5.36 47.41 5.75
C ILE A 44 -5.60 47.98 7.16
N PHE A 45 -6.65 48.78 7.34
CA PHE A 45 -7.04 49.31 8.64
C PHE A 45 -7.39 48.19 9.63
N ILE A 46 -8.23 47.23 9.24
CA ILE A 46 -8.59 46.07 10.09
C ILE A 46 -7.35 45.23 10.41
N TYR A 47 -6.43 45.07 9.47
CA TYR A 47 -5.18 44.34 9.66
C TYR A 47 -4.22 45.03 10.63
N ARG A 48 -4.08 46.36 10.54
CA ARG A 48 -3.14 47.15 11.36
C ARG A 48 -3.68 47.52 12.74
N ASN A 49 -4.97 47.86 12.81
CA ASN A 49 -5.60 48.41 14.00
C ASN A 49 -6.47 47.39 14.74
N GLY A 50 -6.49 46.14 14.28
CA GLY A 50 -6.85 44.97 15.08
C GLY A 50 -8.16 45.12 15.84
N GLY A 51 -9.30 45.02 15.16
CA GLY A 51 -10.49 44.61 15.90
C GLY A 51 -10.21 43.23 16.49
N ASP A 52 -10.24 43.08 17.82
CA ASP A 52 -9.93 41.82 18.53
C ASP A 52 -10.64 40.62 17.89
N LYS A 53 -11.87 40.84 17.42
CA LYS A 53 -12.67 39.85 16.69
C LYS A 53 -11.99 39.31 15.43
N TYR A 54 -11.33 40.13 14.62
CA TYR A 54 -10.64 39.68 13.41
C TYR A 54 -9.36 38.90 13.74
N ILE A 55 -8.61 39.32 14.75
CA ILE A 55 -7.40 38.63 15.20
C ILE A 55 -7.77 37.25 15.76
N SER A 56 -8.74 37.18 16.67
CA SER A 56 -9.23 35.90 17.21
C SER A 56 -9.82 35.01 16.12
N PHE A 57 -10.57 35.58 15.18
CA PHE A 57 -11.10 34.83 14.04
C PHE A 57 -9.98 34.24 13.17
N LYS A 58 -8.97 35.03 12.80
CA LYS A 58 -7.80 34.56 12.03
C LYS A 58 -7.04 33.47 12.78
N GLN A 59 -6.83 33.62 14.09
CA GLN A 59 -6.17 32.61 14.93
C GLN A 59 -6.96 31.29 14.94
N ASN A 60 -8.29 31.36 15.11
CA ASN A 60 -9.15 30.18 15.09
C ASN A 60 -9.12 29.46 13.73
N ILE A 61 -9.17 30.20 12.62
CA ILE A 61 -9.07 29.62 11.27
C ILE A 61 -7.71 28.97 11.06
N ASN A 62 -6.62 29.62 11.47
CA ASN A 62 -5.28 29.05 11.38
C ASN A 62 -5.15 27.75 12.19
N ALA A 63 -5.67 27.72 13.42
CA ALA A 63 -5.68 26.51 14.24
C ALA A 63 -6.48 25.38 13.57
N LEU A 64 -7.66 25.66 13.00
CA LEU A 64 -8.45 24.68 12.25
C LEU A 64 -7.71 24.15 11.02
N VAL A 65 -7.03 25.02 10.28
CA VAL A 65 -6.20 24.63 9.12
C VAL A 65 -5.07 23.71 9.57
N MET A 66 -4.36 24.03 10.66
CA MET A 66 -3.30 23.17 11.23
C MET A 66 -3.83 21.79 11.64
N VAL A 67 -4.96 21.75 12.37
CA VAL A 67 -5.61 20.50 12.77
C VAL A 67 -6.01 19.67 11.54
N SER A 68 -6.57 20.32 10.52
CA SER A 68 -6.93 19.64 9.27
C SER A 68 -5.71 19.03 8.58
N GLY A 69 -4.57 19.73 8.60
CA GLY A 69 -3.31 19.26 8.06
C GLY A 69 -2.83 17.95 8.67
N VAL A 70 -2.72 17.93 9.99
CA VAL A 70 -2.34 16.74 10.77
C VAL A 70 -3.33 15.59 10.56
N LEU A 71 -4.63 15.89 10.55
CA LEU A 71 -5.69 14.92 10.31
C LEU A 71 -5.57 14.26 8.93
N TYR A 72 -5.40 15.05 7.86
CA TYR A 72 -5.31 14.49 6.51
C TYR A 72 -3.99 13.76 6.24
N VAL A 73 -2.88 14.17 6.87
CA VAL A 73 -1.64 13.37 6.88
C VAL A 73 -1.89 12.01 7.54
N SER A 74 -2.54 11.99 8.70
CA SER A 74 -2.85 10.75 9.42
C SER A 74 -3.77 9.82 8.63
N LEU A 75 -4.87 10.36 8.08
CA LEU A 75 -5.79 9.60 7.22
C LEU A 75 -5.11 9.05 5.96
N SER A 76 -4.16 9.82 5.39
CA SER A 76 -3.34 9.38 4.26
C SER A 76 -2.49 8.15 4.61
N LEU A 77 -1.81 8.18 5.77
CA LEU A 77 -1.00 7.05 6.25
C LEU A 77 -1.84 5.81 6.54
N LEU A 78 -2.98 5.97 7.22
CA LEU A 78 -3.88 4.87 7.57
C LEU A 78 -4.43 4.19 6.31
N SER A 79 -4.85 4.98 5.33
CA SER A 79 -5.39 4.45 4.07
C SER A 79 -4.34 3.69 3.28
N LEU A 80 -3.11 4.20 3.23
CA LEU A 80 -2.00 3.54 2.55
C LEU A 80 -1.59 2.24 3.25
N ARG A 81 -1.56 2.22 4.59
CA ARG A 81 -1.31 1.00 5.38
C ARG A 81 -2.39 -0.06 5.14
N LYS A 82 -3.66 0.34 5.10
CA LYS A 82 -4.79 -0.55 4.80
C LYS A 82 -4.63 -1.18 3.41
N TYR A 83 -4.37 -0.37 2.39
CA TYR A 83 -4.16 -0.86 1.03
C TYR A 83 -2.98 -1.84 0.92
N LYS A 84 -1.85 -1.54 1.56
CA LYS A 84 -0.69 -2.44 1.58
C LYS A 84 -1.05 -3.81 2.20
N LYS A 85 -1.83 -3.81 3.28
CA LYS A 85 -2.34 -5.03 3.91
C LYS A 85 -3.26 -5.80 2.97
N GLU A 86 -4.19 -5.12 2.30
CA GLU A 86 -5.12 -5.74 1.34
C GLU A 86 -4.38 -6.41 0.17
N ILE A 87 -3.40 -5.75 -0.46
CA ILE A 87 -2.62 -6.33 -1.57
C ILE A 87 -1.84 -7.57 -1.12
N SER A 88 -1.19 -7.52 0.05
CA SER A 88 -0.44 -8.68 0.56
C SER A 88 -1.32 -9.92 0.81
N GLY A 89 -2.64 -9.71 0.95
CA GLY A 89 -3.61 -10.80 1.03
C GLY A 89 -3.89 -11.47 -0.32
N GLN A 90 -3.64 -10.80 -1.44
CA GLN A 90 -4.09 -11.23 -2.77
C GLN A 90 -2.97 -11.63 -3.73
N TYR A 91 -1.78 -11.03 -3.63
CA TYR A 91 -0.71 -11.24 -4.62
C TYR A 91 0.56 -11.78 -3.98
N SER A 92 1.23 -12.74 -4.65
CA SER A 92 2.54 -13.26 -4.23
C SER A 92 3.72 -12.34 -4.58
N ASN A 93 3.49 -11.39 -5.47
CA ASN A 93 4.47 -10.45 -5.96
C ASN A 93 3.91 -9.03 -5.92
N THR A 94 4.47 -8.18 -5.06
CA THR A 94 3.98 -6.82 -4.80
C THR A 94 4.87 -5.73 -5.39
N GLU A 95 5.94 -6.09 -6.12
CA GLU A 95 6.91 -5.09 -6.58
C GLU A 95 6.36 -4.16 -7.67
N LYS A 96 5.55 -4.71 -8.58
CA LYS A 96 4.87 -3.93 -9.63
C LYS A 96 3.89 -2.89 -9.03
N ILE A 97 3.38 -3.15 -7.81
CA ILE A 97 2.38 -2.32 -7.11
C ILE A 97 3.01 -1.58 -5.91
N ASN A 98 4.33 -1.43 -5.88
CA ASN A 98 5.02 -0.86 -4.72
C ASN A 98 4.77 0.65 -4.57
N LEU A 99 3.92 1.02 -3.60
CA LEU A 99 3.60 2.41 -3.24
C LEU A 99 4.56 3.05 -2.21
N ASN A 100 5.77 2.53 -2.03
CA ASN A 100 6.76 3.13 -1.11
C ASN A 100 7.03 4.60 -1.43
N TRP A 101 6.97 4.98 -2.71
CA TRP A 101 7.14 6.38 -3.13
C TRP A 101 6.06 7.32 -2.56
N VAL A 102 4.84 6.81 -2.35
CA VAL A 102 3.75 7.57 -1.73
C VAL A 102 4.07 7.89 -0.27
N TYR A 103 4.76 7.00 0.45
CA TYR A 103 5.21 7.29 1.82
C TYR A 103 6.21 8.45 1.87
N TYR A 104 7.11 8.57 0.89
CA TYR A 104 8.01 9.72 0.82
C TYR A 104 7.27 11.04 0.57
N LEU A 105 6.26 11.02 -0.29
CA LEU A 105 5.42 12.20 -0.51
C LEU A 105 4.61 12.58 0.73
N ILE A 106 4.06 11.61 1.47
CA ILE A 106 3.38 11.88 2.74
C ILE A 106 4.37 12.46 3.76
N ALA A 107 5.57 11.88 3.87
CA ALA A 107 6.61 12.39 4.77
C ALA A 107 7.02 13.83 4.45
N GLY A 108 7.17 14.17 3.17
CA GLY A 108 7.44 15.55 2.73
C GLY A 108 6.33 16.52 3.14
N ILE A 109 5.06 16.13 3.00
CA ILE A 109 3.92 16.94 3.48
C ILE A 109 3.93 17.07 5.01
N SER A 110 4.29 16.01 5.74
CA SER A 110 4.45 16.08 7.20
C SER A 110 5.52 17.09 7.61
N VAL A 111 6.64 17.14 6.89
CA VAL A 111 7.70 18.13 7.13
C VAL A 111 7.19 19.55 6.88
N ILE A 112 6.42 19.78 5.81
CA ILE A 112 5.80 21.08 5.54
C ILE A 112 4.89 21.49 6.72
N TRP A 113 4.02 20.60 7.18
CA TRP A 113 3.15 20.90 8.33
C TRP A 113 3.94 21.17 9.61
N PHE A 114 5.05 20.46 9.83
CA PHE A 114 5.95 20.75 10.93
C PHE A 114 6.54 22.16 10.83
N CYS A 115 7.02 22.57 9.66
CA CYS A 115 7.54 23.93 9.44
C CYS A 115 6.46 25.01 9.65
N ILE A 116 5.24 24.78 9.17
CA ILE A 116 4.10 25.68 9.37
C ILE A 116 3.82 25.91 10.88
N ILE A 117 4.00 24.88 11.71
CA ILE A 117 3.68 24.94 13.14
C ILE A 117 4.82 25.55 13.97
N PHE A 118 6.09 25.26 13.64
CA PHE A 118 7.21 25.47 14.56
C PHE A 118 8.29 26.46 14.11
N THR A 119 8.37 26.82 12.82
CA THR A 119 9.53 27.58 12.33
C THR A 119 9.19 29.01 11.91
N GLY A 120 8.46 29.18 10.81
CA GLY A 120 8.11 30.49 10.25
C GLY A 120 8.06 30.51 8.72
N ASP A 121 7.67 31.64 8.15
CA ASP A 121 7.27 31.75 6.74
C ASP A 121 8.40 31.44 5.74
N ILE A 122 9.63 31.91 6.00
CA ILE A 122 10.78 31.69 5.09
C ILE A 122 11.12 30.19 5.01
N ILE A 123 11.21 29.52 6.15
CA ILE A 123 11.53 28.09 6.21
C ILE A 123 10.40 27.28 5.58
N THR A 124 9.14 27.64 5.88
CA THR A 124 7.97 27.01 5.25
C THR A 124 8.00 27.13 3.73
N PHE A 125 8.31 28.31 3.20
CA PHE A 125 8.43 28.55 1.77
C PHE A 125 9.51 27.68 1.14
N ILE A 126 10.72 27.63 1.74
CA ILE A 126 11.81 26.78 1.28
C ILE A 126 11.40 25.29 1.27
N SER A 127 10.76 24.81 2.35
CA SER A 127 10.27 23.44 2.45
C SER A 127 9.25 23.09 1.36
N VAL A 128 8.35 24.01 1.03
CA VAL A 128 7.37 23.83 -0.05
C VAL A 128 8.06 23.75 -1.41
N VAL A 129 9.01 24.65 -1.69
CA VAL A 129 9.76 24.63 -2.97
C VAL A 129 10.51 23.30 -3.14
N LEU A 130 11.24 22.86 -2.11
CA LEU A 130 11.96 21.58 -2.13
C LEU A 130 11.00 20.40 -2.34
N PHE A 131 9.85 20.42 -1.67
CA PHE A 131 8.84 19.37 -1.83
C PHE A 131 8.26 19.35 -3.25
N VAL A 132 8.01 20.50 -3.88
CA VAL A 132 7.49 20.56 -5.26
C VAL A 132 8.51 19.97 -6.24
N LEU A 133 9.79 20.33 -6.12
CA LEU A 133 10.85 19.76 -6.95
C LEU A 133 10.97 18.24 -6.75
N PHE A 134 10.91 17.80 -5.50
CA PHE A 134 10.92 16.39 -5.14
C PHE A 134 9.70 15.65 -5.73
N ALA A 135 8.50 16.19 -5.57
CA ALA A 135 7.27 15.62 -6.10
C ALA A 135 7.28 15.56 -7.64
N ALA A 136 7.82 16.59 -8.31
CA ALA A 136 7.97 16.62 -9.76
C ALA A 136 8.91 15.51 -10.27
N TYR A 137 10.06 15.32 -9.60
CA TYR A 137 10.98 14.22 -9.90
C TYR A 137 10.29 12.85 -9.81
N PHE A 138 9.51 12.61 -8.76
CA PHE A 138 8.74 11.37 -8.62
C PHE A 138 7.62 11.25 -9.65
N GLY A 139 6.92 12.35 -9.96
CA GLY A 139 5.89 12.40 -10.97
C GLY A 139 6.40 11.96 -12.35
N ILE A 140 7.57 12.43 -12.75
CA ILE A 140 8.19 12.08 -14.05
C ILE A 140 8.75 10.65 -14.03
N THR A 141 9.52 10.28 -13.00
CA THR A 141 10.19 8.98 -12.94
C THR A 141 9.25 7.80 -12.70
N LYS A 142 8.06 8.06 -12.12
CA LYS A 142 7.04 7.05 -11.83
C LYS A 142 5.80 7.17 -12.73
N ALA A 143 5.75 8.13 -13.66
CA ALA A 143 4.68 8.28 -14.65
C ALA A 143 4.42 6.98 -15.45
N GLY A 144 5.45 6.21 -15.79
CA GLY A 144 5.30 4.92 -16.47
C GLY A 144 4.71 3.79 -15.60
N ILE A 145 4.84 3.89 -14.27
CA ILE A 145 4.24 2.95 -13.29
C ILE A 145 2.76 3.31 -13.03
N LEU A 146 2.36 4.55 -13.32
CA LEU A 146 0.97 5.01 -13.34
C LEU A 146 0.22 4.58 -14.61
N ASN A 147 0.62 3.47 -15.24
CA ASN A 147 -0.27 2.74 -16.14
C ASN A 147 -1.40 2.16 -15.29
N LEU A 148 -2.40 3.01 -15.02
CA LEU A 148 -3.61 2.77 -14.25
C LEU A 148 -4.44 1.57 -14.76
N THR A 149 -3.99 0.90 -15.81
CA THR A 149 -4.59 -0.28 -16.43
C THR A 149 -4.64 -1.46 -15.46
N GLU A 150 -3.57 -1.73 -14.69
CA GLU A 150 -3.58 -2.85 -13.73
C GLU A 150 -4.51 -2.59 -12.53
N ILE A 151 -4.55 -1.34 -12.02
CA ILE A 151 -5.43 -0.93 -10.91
C ILE A 151 -6.89 -0.73 -11.38
N LYS A 152 -7.11 -0.31 -12.64
CA LYS A 152 -8.45 -0.28 -13.24
C LYS A 152 -8.98 -1.69 -13.45
N ASN A 153 -8.15 -2.63 -13.91
CA ASN A 153 -8.54 -4.04 -14.03
C ASN A 153 -8.91 -4.62 -12.66
N TYR A 154 -8.16 -4.30 -11.59
CA TYR A 154 -8.54 -4.65 -10.21
C TYR A 154 -9.96 -4.19 -9.82
N ASN A 155 -10.31 -2.93 -10.12
CA ASN A 155 -11.63 -2.39 -9.80
C ASN A 155 -12.74 -2.85 -10.76
N ALA A 156 -12.39 -3.20 -12.01
CA ALA A 156 -13.31 -3.75 -13.00
C ALA A 156 -13.71 -5.18 -12.63
N ILE A 157 -12.73 -6.04 -12.29
CA ILE A 157 -12.96 -7.42 -11.83
C ILE A 157 -13.82 -7.42 -10.56
N LYS A 158 -13.49 -6.56 -9.59
CA LYS A 158 -14.26 -6.44 -8.34
C LYS A 158 -15.68 -5.93 -8.54
N LYS A 159 -15.96 -5.21 -9.64
CA LYS A 159 -17.27 -4.65 -9.97
C LYS A 159 -18.11 -5.58 -10.84
N GLU A 160 -17.49 -6.42 -11.67
CA GLU A 160 -18.18 -7.44 -12.47
C GLU A 160 -18.61 -8.65 -11.62
N GLU A 161 -17.84 -9.05 -10.59
CA GLU A 161 -18.28 -10.08 -9.64
C GLU A 161 -19.48 -9.67 -8.77
N THR A 162 -19.82 -8.37 -8.72
CA THR A 162 -20.96 -7.89 -7.92
C THR A 162 -22.29 -7.89 -8.69
N ILE A 163 -22.30 -8.20 -10.00
CA ILE A 163 -23.49 -8.06 -10.86
C ILE A 163 -24.17 -9.41 -11.17
N VAL A 164 -23.58 -10.55 -10.79
CA VAL A 164 -24.30 -11.83 -10.91
C VAL A 164 -25.31 -11.95 -9.76
N SER A 165 -26.59 -11.98 -10.14
CA SER A 165 -27.76 -12.10 -9.27
C SER A 165 -27.62 -13.14 -8.15
N PRO A 166 -28.34 -12.93 -7.02
CA PRO A 166 -28.19 -13.74 -5.82
C PRO A 166 -28.90 -15.07 -6.01
N VAL A 167 -28.17 -16.12 -6.41
CA VAL A 167 -28.54 -17.46 -5.96
C VAL A 167 -28.05 -17.55 -4.53
N SER A 168 -28.97 -17.29 -3.61
CA SER A 168 -28.78 -17.35 -2.18
C SER A 168 -28.38 -18.76 -1.73
N VAL A 169 -27.09 -19.07 -1.75
CA VAL A 169 -26.52 -20.02 -0.80
C VAL A 169 -25.94 -19.20 0.34
N LYS A 170 -26.64 -19.29 1.46
CA LYS A 170 -26.38 -18.66 2.74
C LYS A 170 -25.03 -19.12 3.31
N TYR A 171 -23.91 -18.70 2.73
CA TYR A 171 -22.62 -18.80 3.40
C TYR A 171 -22.49 -17.66 4.40
N GLN A 172 -23.02 -17.95 5.59
CA GLN A 172 -22.81 -17.18 6.79
C GLN A 172 -21.32 -16.93 7.01
N ARG A 173 -21.00 -15.85 7.71
CA ARG A 173 -19.75 -15.67 8.46
C ARG A 173 -19.61 -16.73 9.57
N SER A 174 -19.88 -17.99 9.29
CA SER A 174 -19.52 -19.10 10.16
C SER A 174 -18.02 -19.29 10.01
N LEU A 175 -17.32 -19.36 11.14
CA LEU A 175 -15.99 -19.95 11.20
C LEU A 175 -16.02 -21.22 10.33
N LEU A 176 -15.16 -21.29 9.32
CA LEU A 176 -14.91 -22.57 8.64
C LEU A 176 -14.62 -23.59 9.75
N ASN A 177 -15.31 -24.72 9.76
CA ASN A 177 -14.99 -25.78 10.71
C ASN A 177 -13.54 -26.23 10.48
N GLU A 178 -12.88 -26.69 11.55
CA GLU A 178 -11.47 -27.09 11.52
C GLU A 178 -11.23 -28.16 10.45
N ASP A 179 -12.18 -29.07 10.24
CA ASP A 179 -12.11 -30.11 9.20
C ASP A 179 -12.05 -29.53 7.77
N THR A 180 -12.84 -28.50 7.46
CA THR A 180 -12.79 -27.86 6.13
C THR A 180 -11.49 -27.07 5.96
N ILE A 181 -11.05 -26.36 7.01
CA ILE A 181 -9.77 -25.64 7.01
C ILE A 181 -8.63 -26.63 6.70
N GLN A 182 -8.61 -27.78 7.39
CA GLN A 182 -7.60 -28.79 7.18
C GLN A 182 -7.67 -29.41 5.78
N SER A 183 -8.87 -29.72 5.30
CA SER A 183 -9.08 -30.27 3.95
C SER A 183 -8.59 -29.33 2.85
N ILE A 184 -8.94 -28.03 2.93
CA ILE A 184 -8.47 -27.01 1.99
C ILE A 184 -6.94 -26.92 2.03
N TYR A 185 -6.35 -26.92 3.23
CA TYR A 185 -4.91 -26.82 3.39
C TYR A 185 -4.17 -28.02 2.82
N THR A 186 -4.68 -29.23 3.03
CA THR A 186 -4.11 -30.45 2.43
C THR A 186 -4.11 -30.36 0.90
N LYS A 187 -5.22 -29.90 0.29
CA LYS A 187 -5.26 -29.69 -1.17
C LYS A 187 -4.28 -28.62 -1.64
N LEU A 188 -4.16 -27.51 -0.88
CA LEU A 188 -3.20 -26.44 -1.16
C LEU A 188 -1.76 -26.96 -1.14
N VAL A 189 -1.37 -27.67 -0.08
CA VAL A 189 -0.02 -28.25 0.05
C VAL A 189 0.25 -29.24 -1.08
N TYR A 190 -0.71 -30.13 -1.37
CA TYR A 190 -0.58 -31.08 -2.48
C TYR A 190 -0.30 -30.38 -3.82
N LYS A 191 -1.05 -29.31 -4.15
CA LYS A 191 -0.83 -28.52 -5.37
C LYS A 191 0.52 -27.78 -5.35
N MET A 192 0.95 -27.27 -4.20
CA MET A 192 2.26 -26.63 -4.06
C MET A 192 3.41 -27.63 -4.26
N ASP A 193 3.28 -28.86 -3.76
CA ASP A 193 4.34 -29.87 -3.86
C ASP A 193 4.39 -30.51 -5.25
N THR A 194 3.23 -30.83 -5.84
CA THR A 194 3.15 -31.55 -7.13
C THR A 194 3.31 -30.63 -8.34
N GLU A 195 2.61 -29.49 -8.35
CA GLU A 195 2.59 -28.56 -9.49
C GLU A 195 3.55 -27.39 -9.30
N LYS A 196 4.13 -27.22 -8.10
CA LYS A 196 5.06 -26.13 -7.79
C LYS A 196 4.51 -24.75 -8.16
N LEU A 197 3.22 -24.52 -7.90
CA LEU A 197 2.52 -23.28 -8.28
C LEU A 197 3.25 -22.00 -7.82
N PHE A 198 3.96 -22.06 -6.69
CA PHE A 198 4.79 -20.94 -6.20
C PHE A 198 5.88 -20.48 -7.19
N LYS A 199 6.26 -21.29 -8.19
CA LYS A 199 7.20 -20.89 -9.24
C LYS A 199 6.62 -19.90 -10.24
N ASP A 200 5.30 -19.79 -10.36
CA ASP A 200 4.66 -18.76 -11.17
C ASP A 200 4.86 -17.38 -10.49
N PRO A 201 5.58 -16.43 -11.10
CA PRO A 201 5.83 -15.11 -10.53
C PRO A 201 4.58 -14.23 -10.45
N ASP A 202 3.54 -14.49 -11.25
CA ASP A 202 2.29 -13.72 -11.28
C ASP A 202 1.16 -14.43 -10.50
N LEU A 203 1.49 -15.49 -9.74
CA LEU A 203 0.55 -16.23 -8.90
C LEU A 203 -0.18 -15.30 -7.90
N ASN A 204 -1.51 -15.40 -7.90
CA ASN A 204 -2.39 -14.66 -7.01
C ASN A 204 -3.40 -15.60 -6.31
N LEU A 205 -4.03 -15.09 -5.25
CA LEU A 205 -4.94 -15.85 -4.40
C LEU A 205 -6.13 -16.40 -5.20
N ASP A 206 -6.68 -15.60 -6.11
CA ASP A 206 -7.88 -15.96 -6.88
C ASP A 206 -7.61 -17.11 -7.84
N HIS A 207 -6.43 -17.12 -8.47
CA HIS A 207 -5.98 -18.22 -9.32
C HIS A 207 -5.86 -19.52 -8.52
N VAL A 208 -5.21 -19.48 -7.35
CA VAL A 208 -5.08 -20.68 -6.50
C VAL A 208 -6.45 -21.15 -5.97
N ALA A 209 -7.31 -20.22 -5.58
CA ALA A 209 -8.66 -20.55 -5.11
C ALA A 209 -9.50 -21.22 -6.22
N SER A 210 -9.39 -20.72 -7.45
CA SER A 210 -10.03 -21.32 -8.63
C SER A 210 -9.51 -22.73 -8.91
N LEU A 211 -8.20 -22.96 -8.83
CA LEU A 211 -7.59 -24.29 -9.00
C LEU A 211 -8.00 -25.30 -7.91
N LEU A 212 -8.40 -24.80 -6.74
CA LEU A 212 -8.87 -25.60 -5.61
C LEU A 212 -10.40 -25.74 -5.57
N ASP A 213 -11.11 -25.11 -6.50
CA ASP A 213 -12.58 -25.03 -6.56
C ASP A 213 -13.20 -24.48 -5.26
N ILE A 214 -12.62 -23.38 -4.75
CA ILE A 214 -13.08 -22.70 -3.53
C ILE A 214 -13.12 -21.18 -3.71
N HIS A 215 -13.84 -20.52 -2.82
CA HIS A 215 -13.87 -19.06 -2.77
C HIS A 215 -12.53 -18.49 -2.24
N PRO A 216 -11.97 -17.40 -2.81
CA PRO A 216 -10.70 -16.80 -2.36
C PRO A 216 -10.64 -16.47 -0.87
N ASN A 217 -11.74 -15.95 -0.31
CA ASN A 217 -11.87 -15.71 1.13
C ASN A 217 -11.63 -16.98 1.97
N SER A 218 -12.11 -18.15 1.55
CA SER A 218 -11.91 -19.41 2.27
C SER A 218 -10.45 -19.83 2.26
N LEU A 219 -9.77 -19.65 1.12
CA LEU A 219 -8.33 -19.90 1.00
C LEU A 219 -7.52 -18.95 1.89
N SER A 220 -7.82 -17.64 1.85
CA SER A 220 -7.14 -16.66 2.69
C SER A 220 -7.34 -16.94 4.19
N GLN A 221 -8.55 -17.32 4.60
CA GLN A 221 -8.83 -17.70 5.99
C GLN A 221 -8.06 -18.96 6.38
N THR A 222 -8.04 -19.98 5.52
CA THR A 222 -7.30 -21.23 5.76
C THR A 222 -5.80 -20.98 5.97
N ILE A 223 -5.17 -20.22 5.06
CA ILE A 223 -3.75 -19.86 5.17
C ILE A 223 -3.50 -19.06 6.45
N ASN A 224 -4.36 -18.09 6.78
CA ASN A 224 -4.18 -17.30 7.98
C ASN A 224 -4.35 -18.13 9.25
N SER A 225 -5.30 -19.06 9.28
CA SER A 225 -5.59 -19.89 10.45
C SER A 225 -4.47 -20.89 10.75
N ILE A 226 -3.88 -21.50 9.73
CA ILE A 226 -2.86 -22.54 9.91
C ILE A 226 -1.44 -21.96 9.96
N GLU A 227 -1.11 -21.06 9.03
CA GLU A 227 0.26 -20.55 8.88
C GLU A 227 0.49 -19.22 9.62
N ASN A 228 -0.56 -18.60 10.14
CA ASN A 228 -0.54 -17.25 10.72
C ASN A 228 0.13 -16.21 9.79
N LYS A 229 -0.10 -16.37 8.48
CA LYS A 229 0.50 -15.57 7.41
C LYS A 229 -0.57 -15.13 6.42
N ASN A 230 -0.26 -14.13 5.60
CA ASN A 230 -1.05 -13.81 4.41
C ASN A 230 -0.56 -14.65 3.22
N PHE A 231 -1.30 -14.62 2.11
CA PHE A 231 -0.95 -15.35 0.89
C PHE A 231 0.45 -15.00 0.36
N TYR A 232 0.79 -13.70 0.32
CA TYR A 232 2.13 -13.24 -0.09
C TYR A 232 3.24 -13.92 0.72
N ASP A 233 3.09 -13.94 2.05
CA ASP A 233 4.08 -14.47 2.96
C ASP A 233 4.17 -15.99 2.92
N TYR A 234 3.04 -16.66 2.67
CA TYR A 234 3.00 -18.10 2.45
C TYR A 234 3.77 -18.49 1.17
N ILE A 235 3.43 -17.90 0.03
CA ILE A 235 4.06 -18.24 -1.25
C ILE A 235 5.54 -17.89 -1.24
N ASN A 236 5.93 -16.70 -0.76
CA ASN A 236 7.35 -16.33 -0.75
C ASN A 236 8.17 -17.20 0.20
N ARG A 237 7.58 -17.75 1.27
CA ARG A 237 8.26 -18.78 2.08
C ARG A 237 8.54 -20.03 1.25
N GLN A 238 7.57 -20.52 0.48
CA GLN A 238 7.77 -21.67 -0.42
C GLN A 238 8.86 -21.42 -1.46
N ARG A 239 8.87 -20.23 -2.08
CA ARG A 239 9.94 -19.83 -3.02
C ARG A 239 11.33 -19.82 -2.37
N ILE A 240 11.45 -19.37 -1.12
CA ILE A 240 12.72 -19.39 -0.40
C ILE A 240 13.15 -20.83 -0.07
N GLU A 241 12.22 -21.69 0.32
CA GLU A 241 12.54 -23.11 0.56
C GLU A 241 12.99 -23.82 -0.72
N GLU A 242 12.34 -23.57 -1.87
CA GLU A 242 12.80 -24.10 -3.16
C GLU A 242 14.20 -23.56 -3.53
N PHE A 243 14.49 -22.27 -3.26
CA PHE A 243 15.82 -21.71 -3.50
C PHE A 243 16.89 -22.47 -2.70
N LYS A 244 16.66 -22.74 -1.41
CA LYS A 244 17.63 -23.51 -0.60
C LYS A 244 17.83 -24.91 -1.16
N ARG A 245 16.74 -25.57 -1.55
CA ARG A 245 16.78 -26.91 -2.13
C ARG A 245 17.60 -26.90 -3.41
N LEU A 246 17.37 -25.92 -4.30
CA LEU A 246 18.13 -25.78 -5.53
C LEU A 246 19.60 -25.42 -5.28
N SER A 247 19.90 -24.62 -4.25
CA SER A 247 21.26 -24.13 -4.00
C SER A 247 22.22 -25.18 -3.45
N VAL A 248 21.71 -26.28 -2.87
CA VAL A 248 22.53 -27.40 -2.38
C VAL A 248 22.76 -28.48 -3.43
N LEU A 249 22.09 -28.44 -4.58
CA LEU A 249 22.26 -29.46 -5.63
C LEU A 249 23.62 -29.28 -6.33
N PRO A 250 24.42 -30.34 -6.49
CA PRO A 250 25.74 -30.26 -7.12
C PRO A 250 25.70 -29.69 -8.55
N GLU A 251 24.68 -30.07 -9.33
CA GLU A 251 24.46 -29.56 -10.69
C GLU A 251 24.25 -28.04 -10.75
N ASN A 252 23.77 -27.45 -9.64
CA ASN A 252 23.41 -26.05 -9.59
C ASN A 252 24.53 -25.13 -9.08
N GLN A 253 25.68 -25.68 -8.69
CA GLN A 253 26.81 -24.87 -8.18
C GLN A 253 27.37 -23.88 -9.21
N LYS A 254 27.09 -24.10 -10.51
CA LYS A 254 27.51 -23.21 -11.60
C LYS A 254 26.54 -22.04 -11.82
N PHE A 255 25.31 -22.12 -11.31
CA PHE A 255 24.33 -21.05 -11.48
C PHE A 255 24.56 -19.92 -10.49
N THR A 256 24.23 -18.71 -10.93
CA THR A 256 24.28 -17.56 -10.03
C THR A 256 23.12 -17.62 -9.03
N ILE A 257 23.32 -17.02 -7.84
CA ILE A 257 22.27 -16.83 -6.84
C ILE A 257 20.99 -16.24 -7.46
N LEU A 258 21.16 -15.28 -8.38
CA LEU A 258 20.02 -14.63 -9.03
C LEU A 258 19.28 -15.58 -9.98
N SER A 259 20.01 -16.42 -10.72
CA SER A 259 19.41 -17.46 -11.58
C SER A 259 18.57 -18.43 -10.75
N LEU A 260 19.11 -18.93 -9.63
CA LEU A 260 18.39 -19.84 -8.74
C LEU A 260 17.18 -19.17 -8.09
N ALA A 261 17.28 -17.87 -7.77
CA ALA A 261 16.14 -17.11 -7.27
C ALA A 261 15.01 -17.03 -8.31
N PHE A 262 15.34 -16.80 -9.58
CA PHE A 262 14.35 -16.78 -10.66
C PHE A 262 13.73 -18.16 -10.90
N GLU A 263 14.54 -19.22 -10.88
CA GLU A 263 14.06 -20.62 -10.95
C GLU A 263 13.13 -21.02 -9.78
N SER A 264 13.21 -20.27 -8.68
CA SER A 264 12.35 -20.45 -7.50
C SER A 264 11.08 -19.61 -7.56
N GLY A 265 10.83 -18.86 -8.64
CA GLY A 265 9.62 -18.07 -8.86
C GLY A 265 9.70 -16.59 -8.47
N PHE A 266 10.88 -16.08 -8.13
CA PHE A 266 11.05 -14.63 -7.97
C PHE A 266 11.18 -13.95 -9.33
N ASN A 267 10.57 -12.78 -9.48
CA ASN A 267 10.67 -11.99 -10.72
C ASN A 267 11.71 -10.85 -10.62
N SER A 268 12.35 -10.68 -9.46
CA SER A 268 13.32 -9.60 -9.24
C SER A 268 14.32 -9.94 -8.13
N LYS A 269 15.52 -9.38 -8.24
CA LYS A 269 16.58 -9.46 -7.23
C LYS A 269 16.16 -8.81 -5.90
N THR A 270 15.43 -7.70 -5.98
CA THR A 270 14.99 -6.93 -4.81
C THR A 270 13.98 -7.71 -3.98
N SER A 271 13.02 -8.36 -4.64
CA SER A 271 11.99 -9.18 -3.98
C SER A 271 12.63 -10.38 -3.31
N PHE A 272 13.51 -11.08 -4.04
CA PHE A 272 14.26 -12.20 -3.51
C PHE A 272 15.06 -11.82 -2.26
N ASN A 273 15.94 -10.83 -2.36
CA ASN A 273 16.79 -10.45 -1.22
C ASN A 273 15.97 -10.01 0.00
N ARG A 274 14.88 -9.27 -0.21
CA ARG A 274 13.97 -8.83 0.87
C ARG A 274 13.34 -10.02 1.58
N ASN A 275 12.75 -10.95 0.83
CA ASN A 275 12.11 -12.12 1.41
C ASN A 275 13.15 -13.06 2.03
N PHE A 276 14.27 -13.33 1.36
CA PHE A 276 15.34 -14.18 1.89
C PHE A 276 15.83 -13.67 3.25
N LYS A 277 16.16 -12.38 3.35
CA LYS A 277 16.57 -11.77 4.64
C LYS A 277 15.46 -11.85 5.70
N LYS A 278 14.20 -11.66 5.31
CA LYS A 278 13.04 -11.76 6.22
C LYS A 278 12.90 -13.17 6.82
N TYR A 279 13.09 -14.22 6.02
CA TYR A 279 12.88 -15.60 6.47
C TYR A 279 14.13 -16.27 7.06
N MET A 280 15.33 -15.88 6.60
CA MET A 280 16.60 -16.49 7.01
C MET A 280 17.41 -15.67 8.00
N ASN A 281 17.04 -14.41 8.23
CA ASN A 281 17.81 -13.45 9.05
C ASN A 281 19.27 -13.22 8.58
N CYS A 282 19.64 -13.68 7.39
CA CYS A 282 20.93 -13.47 6.75
C CYS A 282 20.76 -13.19 5.25
N SER A 283 21.84 -12.78 4.58
CA SER A 283 21.83 -12.63 3.12
C SER A 283 22.03 -13.99 2.42
N PRO A 284 21.55 -14.13 1.17
CA PRO A 284 21.79 -15.35 0.38
C PRO A 284 23.27 -15.72 0.24
N ARG A 285 24.15 -14.71 0.15
CA ARG A 285 25.60 -14.92 0.06
C ARG A 285 26.18 -15.48 1.35
N GLU A 286 25.75 -14.94 2.50
CA GLU A 286 26.17 -15.44 3.82
C GLU A 286 25.68 -16.88 4.04
N PHE A 287 24.43 -17.17 3.66
CA PHE A 287 23.86 -18.52 3.74
C PHE A 287 24.70 -19.55 2.98
N LEU A 288 25.05 -19.26 1.71
CA LEU A 288 25.85 -20.19 0.89
C LEU A 288 27.31 -20.29 1.35
N LYS A 289 27.88 -19.20 1.88
CA LYS A 289 29.22 -19.23 2.46
C LYS A 289 29.28 -20.17 3.66
N ASN A 290 28.28 -20.13 4.53
CA ASN A 290 28.22 -20.99 5.71
C ASN A 290 28.04 -22.46 5.33
N GLN A 291 27.15 -22.78 4.37
CA GLN A 291 26.99 -24.15 3.89
C GLN A 291 28.27 -24.75 3.28
N ASN A 292 29.04 -23.96 2.53
CA ASN A 292 30.31 -24.43 1.97
C ASN A 292 31.41 -24.62 3.03
N SER A 293 31.27 -24.01 4.21
CA SER A 293 32.17 -24.23 5.35
C SER A 293 31.81 -25.50 6.13
N ASP A 294 30.53 -25.86 6.19
CA ASP A 294 30.06 -27.08 6.89
C ASP A 294 30.21 -28.36 6.06
N LEU A 295 30.45 -28.24 4.74
CA LEU A 295 30.68 -29.34 3.81
C LEU A 295 32.18 -29.66 3.58
N LYS A 296 33.09 -28.95 4.27
CA LYS A 296 34.54 -29.18 4.25
C LYS A 296 35.02 -29.83 5.54
#